data_AF-A0A6L9GF40-F1
#
_entry.id   AF-A0A6L9GF40-F1
#
_cell.length_a   1.000
_cell.length_b   1.000
_cell.length_c   1.000
_cell.angle_alpha   90.00
_cell.angle_beta   90.00
_cell.angle_gamma   90.00
#
_symmetry.space_group_name_H-M   'P 1'
#
loop_
_entity.id
_entity.type
_entity.pdbx_description
1 polymer ?
#
loop_
_entity_poly.entity_id
_entity_poly.type
_entity_poly.pdbx_seq_one_letter_code
_entity_poly.pdbx_strand_id
1 'polypeptide(L)'
;DIAMGNVVGSNIANVLVILGACAALTGIPTKGLDLRESWVMMMAASVVLILLALSGPIGRMDGILLLAMLGLVLWRQLSTATPDDASQPEGADTSANGGKIALWLAIGLVALPVGAQLLVSGATDIARGFGISETVIGLTLVAVGTSLPELAASIASARAG
;
A
#
# COMPACT_ATOMS: atom_id res chain seq x y z
N ASP A 1 13.60 -8.04 -14.38
CA ASP A 1 13.51 -6.57 -14.52
C ASP A 1 12.14 -6.01 -14.15
N ILE A 2 11.05 -6.42 -14.80
CA ILE A 2 9.70 -5.88 -14.51
C ILE A 2 9.25 -6.12 -13.05
N ALA A 3 9.48 -7.32 -12.49
CA ALA A 3 9.09 -7.63 -11.12
C ALA A 3 9.84 -6.78 -10.06
N MET A 4 11.15 -6.60 -10.22
CA MET A 4 11.96 -5.74 -9.32
C MET A 4 11.57 -4.27 -9.47
N GLY A 5 11.35 -3.81 -10.70
CA GLY A 5 10.87 -2.45 -10.97
C GLY A 5 9.51 -2.16 -10.33
N ASN A 6 8.59 -3.14 -10.35
CA ASN A 6 7.31 -3.03 -9.68
C ASN A 6 7.46 -2.96 -8.15
N VAL A 7 8.23 -3.88 -7.54
CA VAL A 7 8.44 -3.90 -6.08
C VAL A 7 9.04 -2.58 -5.58
N VAL A 8 10.09 -2.10 -6.24
CA VAL A 8 10.75 -0.84 -5.85
C VAL A 8 9.83 0.36 -6.14
N GLY A 9 9.18 0.38 -7.32
CA GLY A 9 8.28 1.46 -7.73
C GLY A 9 7.08 1.62 -6.80
N SER A 10 6.40 0.53 -6.45
CA SER A 10 5.26 0.56 -5.52
C SER A 10 5.67 1.02 -4.11
N ASN A 11 6.83 0.60 -3.59
CA ASN A 11 7.31 1.09 -2.29
C ASN A 11 7.63 2.58 -2.30
N ILE A 12 8.24 3.08 -3.39
CA ILE A 12 8.52 4.50 -3.56
C ILE A 12 7.21 5.30 -3.65
N ALA A 13 6.25 4.83 -4.44
CA ALA A 13 4.94 5.47 -4.59
C ALA A 13 4.18 5.51 -3.25
N ASN A 14 4.20 4.42 -2.50
CA ASN A 14 3.52 4.34 -1.20
C ASN A 14 4.08 5.35 -0.19
N VAL A 15 5.41 5.52 -0.12
CA VAL A 15 6.03 6.45 0.84
C VAL A 15 5.95 7.91 0.37
N LEU A 16 6.27 8.19 -0.89
CA LEU A 16 6.36 9.57 -1.37
C LEU A 16 5.00 10.14 -1.78
N VAL A 17 4.20 9.35 -2.49
CA VAL A 17 2.93 9.83 -3.07
C VAL A 17 1.79 9.59 -2.09
N ILE A 18 1.58 8.35 -1.65
CA ILE A 18 0.41 8.03 -0.81
C ILE A 18 0.55 8.63 0.58
N LEU A 19 1.59 8.25 1.32
CA LEU A 19 1.82 8.75 2.68
C LEU A 19 2.03 10.27 2.68
N GLY A 20 2.78 10.80 1.71
CA GLY A 20 2.97 12.24 1.52
C GLY A 20 1.66 13.00 1.28
N ALA A 21 0.78 12.49 0.41
CA ALA A 21 -0.53 13.09 0.17
C ALA A 21 -1.43 13.03 1.41
N CYS A 22 -1.48 11.89 2.12
CA CYS A 22 -2.27 11.75 3.35
C CYS A 22 -1.79 12.72 4.43
N ALA A 23 -0.47 12.79 4.66
CA ALA A 23 0.13 13.71 5.62
C ALA A 23 -0.16 15.19 5.29
N ALA A 24 -0.15 15.55 4.00
CA ALA A 24 -0.44 16.91 3.55
C ALA A 24 -1.92 17.29 3.68
N LEU A 25 -2.84 16.33 3.50
CA LEU A 25 -4.29 16.60 3.48
C LEU A 25 -4.91 16.67 4.87
N THR A 26 -4.57 15.74 5.76
CA THR A 26 -5.29 15.56 7.04
C THR A 26 -4.38 15.62 8.26
N GLY A 27 -3.05 15.60 8.05
CA GLY A 27 -2.09 15.33 9.12
C GLY A 27 -2.23 13.90 9.64
N ILE A 28 -1.17 13.38 10.25
CA ILE A 28 -1.17 12.03 10.84
C ILE A 28 -1.19 12.19 12.37
N PRO A 29 -2.33 11.99 13.05
CA PRO A 29 -2.38 12.05 14.50
C PRO A 29 -1.58 10.87 15.08
N THR A 30 -0.46 11.15 15.74
CA THR A 30 0.42 10.14 16.35
C THR A 30 0.17 9.95 17.85
N LYS A 31 -0.97 10.41 18.38
CA LYS A 31 -1.26 10.33 19.81
C LYS A 31 -1.70 8.91 20.16
N GLY A 32 -0.96 8.25 21.05
CA GLY A 32 -1.34 6.96 21.64
C GLY A 32 -0.82 5.72 20.92
N LEU A 33 -0.27 5.83 19.70
CA LEU A 33 0.38 4.71 19.03
C LEU A 33 1.83 4.57 19.48
N ASP A 34 2.24 3.34 19.79
CA ASP A 34 3.65 3.00 19.98
C ASP A 34 4.37 2.89 18.62
N LEU A 35 4.38 4.01 17.89
CA LEU A 35 4.92 4.13 16.53
C LEU A 35 6.38 3.69 16.47
N ARG A 36 7.10 3.85 17.59
CA ARG A 36 8.55 3.63 17.70
C ARG A 36 8.95 2.21 17.34
N GLU A 37 8.23 1.21 17.85
CA GLU A 37 8.57 -0.18 17.58
C GLU A 37 8.31 -0.54 16.11
N SER A 38 7.16 -0.11 15.58
CA SER A 38 6.74 -0.38 14.20
C SER A 38 7.67 0.26 13.16
N TRP A 39 8.02 1.54 13.31
CA TRP A 39 8.90 2.18 12.32
C TRP A 39 10.33 1.64 12.40
N VAL A 40 10.83 1.28 13.59
CA VAL A 40 12.16 0.67 13.75
C VAL A 40 12.21 -0.72 13.12
N MET A 41 11.19 -1.55 13.32
CA MET A 41 11.11 -2.86 12.67
C MET A 41 11.01 -2.75 11.15
N MET A 42 10.18 -1.83 10.63
CA MET A 42 10.05 -1.61 9.18
C MET A 42 11.37 -1.10 8.59
N MET A 43 12.06 -0.17 9.25
CA MET A 43 13.39 0.31 8.84
C MET A 43 14.42 -0.80 8.82
N ALA A 44 14.45 -1.65 9.85
CA ALA A 44 15.36 -2.79 9.90
C ALA A 44 15.10 -3.77 8.74
N ALA A 45 13.83 -4.08 8.45
CA ALA A 45 13.46 -4.91 7.30
C ALA A 45 13.87 -4.29 5.96
N SER A 46 13.71 -2.97 5.79
CA SER A 46 14.18 -2.26 4.60
C SER A 46 15.70 -2.32 4.45
N VAL A 47 16.46 -2.17 5.55
CA VAL A 47 17.92 -2.31 5.52
C VAL A 47 18.33 -3.72 5.13
N VAL A 48 17.69 -4.76 5.69
CA VAL A 48 17.96 -6.15 5.31
C VAL A 48 17.70 -6.36 3.81
N LEU A 49 16.57 -5.88 3.29
CA LEU A 49 16.26 -5.97 1.85
C LEU A 49 17.33 -5.30 0.98
N ILE A 50 17.81 -4.12 1.39
CA ILE A 50 18.88 -3.41 0.67
C ILE A 50 20.18 -4.21 0.68
N LEU A 51 20.59 -4.76 1.83
CA LEU A 51 21.81 -5.56 1.94
C LEU A 51 21.74 -6.83 1.07
N LEU A 52 20.59 -7.50 1.03
CA LEU A 52 20.36 -8.65 0.15
C LEU A 52 20.47 -8.24 -1.33
N ALA A 53 19.86 -7.11 -1.71
CA ALA A 53 19.91 -6.59 -3.07
C ALA A 53 21.33 -6.18 -3.50
N LEU A 54 22.15 -5.66 -2.59
CA LEU A 54 23.56 -5.32 -2.84
C LEU A 54 24.46 -6.56 -2.96
N SER A 55 24.04 -7.69 -2.39
CA SER A 55 24.82 -8.94 -2.39
C SER A 55 24.69 -9.75 -3.68
N GLY A 56 23.76 -9.38 -4.58
CA GLY A 56 23.53 -10.04 -5.86
C GLY A 56 22.04 -10.23 -6.18
N PRO A 57 21.70 -11.06 -7.18
CA PRO A 57 20.31 -11.36 -7.51
C PRO A 57 19.59 -12.03 -6.34
N ILE A 58 18.40 -11.52 -6.00
CA ILE A 58 17.57 -12.06 -4.92
C ILE A 58 17.13 -13.49 -5.26
N GLY A 59 17.64 -14.45 -4.50
CA GLY A 59 17.36 -15.87 -4.64
C GLY A 59 16.16 -16.35 -3.80
N ARG A 60 15.90 -17.65 -3.85
CA ARG A 60 14.81 -18.27 -3.07
C ARG A 60 15.04 -18.16 -1.56
N MET A 61 16.28 -18.28 -1.11
CA MET A 61 16.63 -18.18 0.32
C MET A 61 16.40 -16.77 0.85
N ASP A 62 16.74 -15.75 0.06
CA ASP A 62 16.48 -14.35 0.39
C ASP A 62 14.98 -14.08 0.48
N GLY A 63 14.20 -14.64 -0.46
CA GLY A 63 12.74 -14.60 -0.41
C GLY A 63 12.14 -15.26 0.84
N ILE A 64 12.66 -16.43 1.25
CA ILE A 64 12.23 -17.10 2.50
C ILE A 64 12.58 -16.24 3.72
N LEU A 65 13.76 -15.63 3.75
CA LEU A 65 14.16 -14.74 4.84
C LEU A 65 13.21 -13.53 4.94
N LEU A 66 12.91 -12.89 3.81
CA LEU A 66 11.98 -11.76 3.75
C LEU A 66 10.55 -12.16 4.18
N LEU A 67 10.08 -13.33 3.76
CA LEU A 67 8.79 -13.87 4.21
C LEU A 67 8.77 -14.18 5.71
N ALA A 68 9.86 -14.71 6.26
CA ALA A 68 9.99 -14.95 7.70
C ALA A 68 9.98 -13.63 8.49
N MET A 69 10.65 -12.58 7.99
CA MET A 69 10.59 -11.24 8.58
C MET A 69 9.17 -10.65 8.52
N LEU A 70 8.47 -10.78 7.38
CA LEU A 70 7.07 -10.36 7.27
C LEU A 70 6.18 -11.08 8.28
N GLY A 71 6.33 -12.41 8.40
CA GLY A 71 5.59 -13.22 9.37
C GLY A 71 5.86 -12.78 10.81
N LEU A 72 7.12 -12.48 11.15
CA LEU A 72 7.50 -11.97 12.47
C LEU A 72 6.85 -10.61 12.77
N VAL A 73 6.84 -9.70 11.80
CA VAL A 73 6.21 -8.37 11.94
C VAL A 73 4.70 -8.52 12.16
N LEU A 74 4.02 -9.33 11.34
CA LEU A 74 2.58 -9.57 11.47
C LEU A 74 2.24 -10.24 12.81
N TRP A 75 3.03 -11.23 13.22
CA TRP A 75 2.83 -11.91 14.50
C TRP A 75 2.99 -10.95 15.68
N ARG A 76 4.02 -10.08 15.66
CA ARG A 76 4.18 -9.05 16.69
C ARG A 76 3.00 -8.10 16.73
N GLN A 77 2.60 -7.55 15.58
CA GLN A 77 1.46 -6.62 15.50
C GLN A 77 0.16 -7.26 16.03
N LEU A 78 -0.10 -8.52 15.69
CA LEU A 78 -1.28 -9.23 16.18
C LEU A 78 -1.19 -9.54 17.69
N SER A 79 0.03 -9.76 18.21
CA SER A 79 0.24 -10.06 19.64
C SER A 79 0.22 -8.81 20.52
N THR A 80 0.52 -7.64 19.94
CA THR A 80 0.51 -6.34 20.64
C THR A 80 -0.78 -5.56 20.43
N ALA A 81 -1.67 -6.01 19.54
CA ALA A 81 -2.96 -5.38 19.29
C ALA A 81 -3.85 -5.47 20.55
N THR A 82 -4.15 -4.31 21.13
CA THR A 82 -5.05 -4.22 22.28
C THR A 82 -6.51 -4.14 21.82
N PRO A 83 -7.49 -4.70 22.57
CA PRO A 83 -8.91 -4.59 22.23
C PRO A 83 -9.41 -3.14 22.12
N ASP A 84 -8.73 -2.20 22.78
CA ASP A 84 -9.05 -0.77 22.77
C ASP A 84 -8.76 -0.09 21.41
N ASP A 85 -7.81 -0.64 20.62
CA ASP A 85 -7.53 -0.20 19.24
C ASP A 85 -8.68 -0.53 18.27
N ALA A 86 -9.58 -1.44 18.67
CA ALA A 86 -10.73 -1.87 17.86
C ALA A 86 -12.02 -1.08 18.15
N SER A 87 -12.03 -0.21 19.15
CA SER A 87 -13.25 0.42 19.69
C SER A 87 -13.37 1.92 19.41
N GLN A 88 -13.60 2.24 18.14
CA GLN A 88 -14.70 3.07 17.63
C GLN A 88 -14.36 3.42 16.19
N PRO A 89 -14.97 2.77 15.19
CA PRO A 89 -15.01 3.37 13.87
C PRO A 89 -15.69 4.75 13.97
N GLU A 90 -14.90 5.81 13.88
CA GLU A 90 -15.43 7.18 13.79
C GLU A 90 -16.38 7.21 12.58
N GLY A 91 -17.67 7.42 12.85
CA GLY A 91 -18.70 7.51 11.82
C GLY A 91 -19.36 6.20 11.38
N ALA A 92 -19.08 5.03 11.97
CA ALA A 92 -19.89 3.84 11.69
C ALA A 92 -21.09 3.73 12.64
N ASP A 93 -22.28 3.71 12.06
CA ASP A 93 -23.51 3.33 12.75
C ASP A 93 -23.27 2.02 13.52
N THR A 94 -23.38 2.05 14.84
CA THR A 94 -23.23 0.89 15.74
C THR A 94 -24.26 -0.22 15.45
N SER A 95 -25.22 0.03 14.55
CA SER A 95 -26.23 -0.91 14.04
C SER A 95 -25.92 -1.41 12.60
N ALA A 96 -24.68 -1.33 12.13
CA ALA A 96 -24.31 -1.87 10.82
C ALA A 96 -24.38 -3.41 10.83
N ASN A 97 -25.34 -3.97 10.09
CA ASN A 97 -25.46 -5.41 9.86
C ASN A 97 -24.15 -5.94 9.24
N GLY A 98 -23.50 -6.92 9.87
CA GLY A 98 -22.25 -7.50 9.39
C GLY A 98 -22.30 -7.97 7.93
N GLY A 99 -23.48 -8.40 7.45
CA GLY A 99 -23.68 -8.73 6.03
C GLY A 99 -23.54 -7.52 5.10
N LYS A 100 -23.98 -6.33 5.53
CA LYS A 100 -23.79 -5.08 4.77
C LYS A 100 -22.32 -4.67 4.73
N ILE A 101 -21.59 -4.84 5.83
CA ILE A 101 -20.15 -4.55 5.89
C ILE A 101 -19.40 -5.47 4.94
N ALA A 102 -19.64 -6.78 5.02
CA ALA A 102 -19.03 -7.76 4.12
C ALA A 102 -19.35 -7.47 2.65
N LEU A 103 -20.59 -7.04 2.34
CA LEU A 103 -20.99 -6.64 1.00
C LEU A 103 -20.21 -5.41 0.52
N TRP A 104 -20.11 -4.35 1.32
CA TRP A 104 -19.36 -3.15 0.94
C TRP A 104 -17.86 -3.42 0.79
N LEU A 105 -17.28 -4.27 1.65
CA LEU A 105 -15.89 -4.72 1.50
C LEU A 105 -15.68 -5.48 0.20
N ALA A 106 -16.57 -6.42 -0.14
CA ALA A 106 -16.48 -7.18 -1.40
C ALA A 106 -16.61 -6.26 -2.62
N ILE A 107 -17.55 -5.31 -2.59
CA ILE A 107 -17.71 -4.31 -3.65
C ILE A 107 -16.45 -3.48 -3.79
N GLY A 108 -15.90 -2.93 -2.70
CA GLY A 108 -14.68 -2.13 -2.71
C GLY A 108 -13.46 -2.90 -3.25
N LEU A 109 -13.30 -4.15 -2.82
CA LEU A 109 -12.21 -5.03 -3.24
C LEU A 109 -12.20 -5.30 -4.75
N VAL A 110 -13.38 -5.34 -5.38
CA VAL A 110 -13.48 -5.52 -6.84
C VAL A 110 -13.46 -4.18 -7.57
N ALA A 111 -14.19 -3.18 -7.08
CA ALA A 111 -14.35 -1.90 -7.74
C ALA A 111 -13.04 -1.11 -7.82
N LEU A 112 -12.20 -1.15 -6.78
CA LEU A 112 -10.93 -0.40 -6.77
C LEU A 112 -9.93 -0.91 -7.82
N PRO A 113 -9.60 -2.22 -7.91
CA PRO A 113 -8.71 -2.72 -8.95
C PRO A 113 -9.27 -2.54 -10.36
N VAL A 114 -10.57 -2.78 -10.56
CA VAL A 114 -11.21 -2.61 -11.88
C VAL A 114 -11.18 -1.15 -12.31
N GLY A 115 -11.53 -0.22 -11.42
CA GLY A 115 -11.46 1.22 -11.68
C GLY A 115 -10.04 1.68 -12.01
N ALA A 116 -9.04 1.19 -11.26
CA ALA A 116 -7.63 1.48 -11.53
C ALA A 116 -7.19 0.96 -12.91
N GLN A 117 -7.57 -0.27 -13.27
CA GLN A 117 -7.25 -0.85 -14.59
C GLN A 117 -7.87 -0.06 -15.74
N LEU A 118 -9.14 0.35 -15.59
CA LEU A 118 -9.82 1.18 -16.59
C LEU A 118 -9.15 2.55 -16.74
N LEU A 119 -8.77 3.18 -15.63
CA LEU A 119 -8.07 4.46 -15.64
C LEU A 119 -6.71 4.35 -16.34
N VAL A 120 -5.91 3.35 -15.96
CA VAL A 120 -4.57 3.13 -16.54
C VAL A 120 -4.67 2.80 -18.03
N SER A 121 -5.64 1.98 -18.43
CA SER A 121 -5.85 1.62 -19.84
C SER A 121 -6.29 2.83 -20.67
N GLY A 122 -7.28 3.59 -20.20
CA GLY A 122 -7.73 4.80 -20.88
C GLY A 122 -6.65 5.87 -20.99
N ALA A 123 -5.88 6.10 -19.90
CA ALA A 123 -4.76 7.02 -19.92
C ALA A 123 -3.62 6.55 -20.85
N THR A 124 -3.38 5.24 -20.94
CA THR A 124 -2.42 4.65 -21.89
C THR A 124 -2.86 4.89 -23.34
N ASP A 125 -4.13 4.67 -23.66
CA ASP A 125 -4.66 4.85 -25.02
C ASP A 125 -4.59 6.33 -25.45
N ILE A 126 -4.91 7.25 -24.54
CA ILE A 126 -4.75 8.69 -24.76
C ILE A 126 -3.27 9.02 -25.03
N ALA A 127 -2.35 8.55 -24.16
CA ALA A 127 -0.92 8.82 -24.30
C ALA A 127 -0.32 8.28 -25.61
N ARG A 128 -0.73 7.09 -26.04
CA ARG A 128 -0.37 6.54 -27.36
C ARG A 128 -0.90 7.41 -28.50
N GLY A 129 -2.13 7.92 -28.38
CA GLY A 129 -2.71 8.87 -29.34
C GLY A 129 -1.89 10.16 -29.50
N PHE A 130 -1.15 10.57 -28.46
CA PHE A 130 -0.21 11.68 -28.50
C PHE A 130 1.22 11.30 -28.94
N GLY A 131 1.45 10.05 -29.36
CA GLY A 131 2.76 9.58 -29.82
C GLY A 131 3.78 9.34 -28.71
N ILE A 132 3.35 9.23 -27.45
CA ILE A 132 4.24 8.91 -26.33
C ILE A 132 4.67 7.43 -26.44
N SER A 133 5.97 7.18 -26.31
CA SER A 133 6.52 5.82 -26.41
C SER A 133 5.99 4.89 -25.31
N GLU A 134 5.75 3.62 -25.65
CA GLU A 134 5.29 2.61 -24.68
C GLU A 134 6.23 2.42 -23.51
N THR A 135 7.54 2.64 -23.71
CA THR A 135 8.54 2.57 -22.64
C THR A 135 8.32 3.65 -21.58
N VAL A 136 8.03 4.89 -22.01
CA VAL A 136 7.74 5.99 -21.07
C VAL A 136 6.44 5.72 -20.32
N ILE A 137 5.40 5.25 -21.02
CA ILE A 137 4.11 4.89 -20.40
C ILE A 137 4.30 3.74 -19.38
N GLY A 138 5.01 2.68 -19.77
CA GLY A 138 5.26 1.51 -18.93
C GLY A 138 6.10 1.82 -17.69
N LEU A 139 7.10 2.70 -17.80
CA LEU A 139 7.95 3.08 -16.67
C LEU A 139 7.26 4.05 -15.70
N THR A 140 6.27 4.82 -16.15
CA THR A 140 5.64 5.87 -15.34
C THR A 140 4.20 5.54 -14.97
N LEU A 141 3.31 5.43 -15.96
CA LEU A 141 1.88 5.29 -15.78
C LEU A 141 1.49 3.93 -15.18
N VAL A 142 2.16 2.85 -15.61
CA VAL A 142 1.88 1.50 -15.10
C VAL A 142 2.40 1.33 -13.67
N ALA A 143 3.61 1.83 -13.39
CA ALA A 143 4.21 1.77 -12.05
C ALA A 143 3.33 2.49 -11.01
N VAL A 144 2.90 3.72 -11.31
CA VAL A 144 1.95 4.46 -10.45
C VAL A 144 0.57 3.80 -10.46
N GLY A 145 0.15 3.28 -11.61
CA GLY A 145 -1.15 2.67 -11.84
C GLY A 145 -1.46 1.51 -10.89
N THR A 146 -0.47 0.67 -10.59
CA THR A 146 -0.63 -0.46 -9.67
C THR A 146 -0.88 -0.04 -8.22
N SER A 147 -0.49 1.18 -7.84
CA SER A 147 -0.66 1.73 -6.49
C SER A 147 -1.88 2.65 -6.36
N LEU A 148 -2.67 2.80 -7.43
CA LEU A 148 -3.88 3.62 -7.43
C LEU A 148 -4.98 3.11 -6.49
N PRO A 149 -5.28 1.79 -6.41
CA PRO A 149 -6.25 1.27 -5.45
C PRO A 149 -5.88 1.65 -4.01
N GLU A 150 -4.61 1.54 -3.65
CA GLU A 150 -4.05 1.85 -2.34
C GLU A 150 -4.11 3.34 -2.05
N LEU A 151 -3.79 4.18 -3.05
CA LEU A 151 -3.90 5.63 -2.95
C LEU A 151 -5.35 6.05 -2.68
N ALA A 152 -6.30 5.49 -3.43
CA ALA A 152 -7.72 5.79 -3.29
C ALA A 152 -8.25 5.35 -1.91
N ALA A 153 -7.91 4.14 -1.47
CA ALA A 153 -8.29 3.63 -0.16
C ALA A 153 -7.68 4.47 0.98
N SER A 154 -6.40 4.84 0.88
CA SER A 154 -5.71 5.63 1.91
C SER A 154 -6.26 7.05 2.02
N ILE A 155 -6.54 7.71 0.90
CA ILE A 155 -7.17 9.04 0.89
C ILE A 155 -8.60 8.95 1.42
N ALA A 156 -9.37 7.93 1.04
CA ALA A 156 -10.73 7.74 1.55
C ALA A 156 -10.73 7.56 3.07
N SER A 157 -9.80 6.75 3.61
CA SER A 157 -9.62 6.58 5.06
C SER A 157 -9.18 7.87 5.74
N ALA A 158 -8.18 8.56 5.19
CA ALA A 158 -7.68 9.81 5.76
C ALA A 158 -8.78 10.88 5.86
N ARG A 159 -9.64 10.98 4.83
CA ARG A 159 -10.77 11.92 4.82
C ARG A 159 -11.93 11.50 5.71
N ALA A 160 -12.02 10.23 6.09
CA ALA A 160 -13.05 9.75 7.01
C ALA A 160 -12.79 10.20 8.47
N GLY A 161 -11.56 10.58 8.80
CA GLY A 161 -11.12 10.92 10.16
C GLY A 161 -10.41 9.74 10.78
#